data_AF-A0A7K1P0W6-F1
#
_entry.id   AF-A0A7K1P0W6-F1
#
_cell.length_a   1.000
_cell.length_b   1.000
_cell.length_c   1.000
_cell.angle_alpha   90.00
_cell.angle_beta   90.00
_cell.angle_gamma   90.00
#
_symmetry.space_group_name_H-M   'P 1'
#
loop_
_entity.id
_entity.type
_entity.pdbx_description
1 polymer ?
#
loop_
_entity_poly.entity_id
_entity_poly.type
_entity_poly.pdbx_seq_one_letter_code
_entity_poly.pdbx_strand_id
1 'polypeptide(L)'
;MPYLGVHLIQVYIISLKESQRRLDTEKLVLESNEKFKGRCVFQIFDAISPKHEDFEKFVQELYDAQSMLKSDWFHSDYCYQELLPREFGCYLSHYLLWKECVKTNQPVLILEDDVALESNFMQALEDCLKSPFDFVR
;
A
#
# COMPACT_ATOMS: atom_id res chain seq x y z
N MET A 1 -16.67 20.72 19.73
CA MET A 1 -15.37 20.84 19.04
C MET A 1 -14.33 20.08 19.85
N PRO A 2 -13.97 18.84 19.48
CA PRO A 2 -12.81 18.19 20.06
C PRO A 2 -11.58 18.56 19.21
N TYR A 3 -10.50 18.89 19.90
CA TYR A 3 -9.19 19.19 19.36
C TYR A 3 -8.64 17.94 18.65
N LEU A 4 -8.67 17.91 17.32
CA LEU A 4 -7.90 16.96 16.53
C LEU A 4 -6.43 17.40 16.59
N GLY A 5 -5.63 16.69 17.38
CA GLY A 5 -4.19 16.68 17.15
C GLY A 5 -3.96 16.37 15.67
N VAL A 6 -3.05 17.10 15.03
CA VAL A 6 -2.75 16.95 13.61
C VAL A 6 -2.07 15.58 13.43
N HIS A 7 -2.88 14.52 13.27
CA HIS A 7 -2.37 13.20 12.95
C HIS A 7 -1.86 13.24 11.51
N LEU A 8 -0.57 13.00 11.35
CA LEU A 8 0.05 12.93 10.03
C LEU A 8 -0.41 11.65 9.34
N ILE A 9 -0.80 11.76 8.08
CA ILE A 9 -1.16 10.60 7.27
C ILE A 9 0.10 9.87 6.85
N GLN A 10 0.19 8.59 7.18
CA GLN A 10 1.27 7.74 6.71
C GLN A 10 1.03 7.37 5.25
N VAL A 11 1.99 7.68 4.38
CA VAL A 11 1.98 7.36 2.97
C VAL A 11 3.09 6.35 2.69
N TYR A 12 2.72 5.14 2.32
CA TYR A 12 3.64 4.06 2.00
C TYR A 12 3.76 3.93 0.49
N ILE A 13 4.98 3.96 -0.04
CA ILE A 13 5.26 3.59 -1.43
C ILE A 13 5.88 2.19 -1.43
N ILE A 14 5.12 1.20 -1.90
CA ILE A 14 5.57 -0.17 -2.08
C ILE A 14 6.51 -0.18 -3.28
N SER A 15 7.75 -0.61 -3.07
CA SER A 15 8.70 -0.79 -4.15
C SER A 15 9.65 -1.94 -3.79
N LEU A 16 10.28 -2.59 -4.77
CA LEU A 16 11.26 -3.63 -4.52
C LEU A 16 12.63 -3.03 -4.22
N LYS A 17 13.36 -3.57 -3.24
CA LYS A 17 14.68 -3.02 -2.82
C LYS A 17 15.67 -2.99 -3.99
N GLU A 18 15.64 -4.01 -4.82
CA GLU A 18 16.42 -4.14 -6.06
C GLU A 18 15.77 -3.52 -7.31
N SER A 19 14.65 -2.79 -7.19
CA SER A 19 13.99 -2.12 -8.33
C SER A 19 14.88 -1.01 -8.90
N GLN A 20 14.94 -0.89 -10.22
CA GLN A 20 15.59 0.25 -10.86
C GLN A 20 14.87 1.57 -10.54
N ARG A 21 13.55 1.52 -10.24
CA ARG A 21 12.72 2.66 -9.82
C ARG A 21 12.92 3.04 -8.36
N ARG A 22 13.69 2.25 -7.58
CA ARG A 22 13.91 2.48 -6.15
C ARG A 22 14.47 3.88 -5.87
N LEU A 23 15.47 4.29 -6.65
CA LEU A 23 16.12 5.61 -6.49
C LEU A 23 15.16 6.77 -6.76
N ASP A 24 14.31 6.65 -7.79
CA ASP A 24 13.28 7.64 -8.08
C ASP A 24 12.24 7.70 -6.96
N THR A 25 11.89 6.54 -6.38
CA THR A 25 10.99 6.45 -5.23
C THR A 25 11.58 7.12 -3.99
N GLU A 26 12.86 6.89 -3.69
CA GLU A 26 13.57 7.54 -2.58
C GLU A 26 13.58 9.06 -2.75
N LYS A 27 13.86 9.54 -3.95
CA LYS A 27 13.80 10.96 -4.29
C LYS A 27 12.39 11.52 -4.08
N LEU A 28 11.37 10.83 -4.60
CA LEU A 28 9.97 11.23 -4.44
C LEU A 28 9.58 11.33 -2.96
N VAL A 29 10.00 10.37 -2.12
CA VAL A 29 9.76 10.39 -0.68
C VAL A 29 10.38 11.61 -0.01
N LEU A 30 11.64 11.92 -0.33
CA LEU A 30 12.34 13.09 0.23
C LEU A 30 11.64 14.40 -0.16
N GLU A 31 11.36 14.58 -1.45
CA GLU A 31 10.70 15.78 -1.97
C GLU A 31 9.28 15.93 -1.41
N SER A 32 8.54 14.82 -1.28
CA SER A 32 7.17 14.81 -0.75
C SER A 32 7.12 15.12 0.74
N ASN A 33 8.08 14.64 1.53
CA ASN A 33 8.17 14.95 2.96
C ASN A 33 8.46 16.43 3.23
N GLU A 34 9.23 17.09 2.37
CA GLU A 34 9.39 18.55 2.44
C GLU A 34 8.12 19.28 1.97
N LYS A 35 7.55 18.86 0.82
CA LYS A 35 6.38 19.51 0.22
C LYS A 35 5.11 19.41 1.08
N PHE A 36 4.90 18.28 1.74
CA PHE A 36 3.68 17.97 2.51
C PHE A 36 3.94 17.91 4.03
N LYS A 37 5.00 18.58 4.48
CA LYS A 37 5.40 18.66 5.89
C LYS A 37 4.24 19.09 6.78
N GLY A 38 4.04 18.36 7.88
CA GLY A 38 2.96 18.62 8.83
C GLY A 38 1.59 18.11 8.39
N ARG A 39 1.49 17.44 7.23
CA ARG A 39 0.26 16.78 6.77
C ARG A 39 0.46 15.28 6.50
N CYS A 40 1.55 14.92 5.83
CA CYS A 40 1.85 13.54 5.44
C CYS A 40 3.26 13.15 5.87
N VAL A 41 3.48 11.85 6.07
CA VAL A 41 4.81 11.24 6.19
C VAL A 41 4.92 10.16 5.12
N PHE A 42 5.72 10.43 4.11
CA PHE A 42 6.06 9.50 3.05
C PHE A 42 7.18 8.58 3.51
N GLN A 43 7.01 7.29 3.24
CA GLN A 43 8.01 6.27 3.50
C GLN A 43 7.93 5.15 2.48
N ILE A 44 9.07 4.52 2.26
CA ILE A 44 9.14 3.30 1.47
C ILE A 44 8.70 2.11 2.32
N PHE A 45 7.91 1.22 1.71
CA PHE A 45 7.76 -0.15 2.17
C PHE A 45 8.60 -1.06 1.27
N ASP A 46 9.47 -1.86 1.87
CA ASP A 46 10.23 -2.89 1.15
C ASP A 46 9.27 -3.99 0.72
N ALA A 47 8.92 -3.99 -0.58
CA ALA A 47 7.99 -4.94 -1.15
C ALA A 47 8.48 -6.38 -0.96
N ILE A 48 7.53 -7.26 -0.68
CA ILE A 48 7.76 -8.69 -0.57
C ILE A 48 7.91 -9.25 -1.99
N SER A 49 9.06 -9.88 -2.24
CA SER A 49 9.33 -10.61 -3.47
C SER A 49 9.33 -12.12 -3.21
N PRO A 50 9.23 -12.98 -4.25
CA PRO A 50 9.42 -14.42 -4.09
C PRO A 50 10.78 -14.83 -3.52
N LYS A 51 11.75 -13.91 -3.47
CA LYS A 51 13.09 -14.14 -2.91
C LYS A 51 13.18 -13.77 -1.43
N HIS A 52 12.13 -13.18 -0.85
CA HIS A 52 12.09 -12.81 0.56
C HIS A 52 12.21 -14.06 1.43
N GLU A 53 13.01 -14.02 2.49
CA GLU A 53 13.29 -15.19 3.33
C GLU A 53 12.03 -15.81 3.94
N ASP A 54 11.10 -14.96 4.39
CA ASP A 54 9.81 -15.38 4.93
C ASP A 54 8.69 -15.56 3.87
N PHE A 55 8.99 -15.52 2.57
CA PHE A 55 7.96 -15.52 1.52
C PHE A 55 6.97 -16.68 1.66
N GLU A 56 7.50 -17.92 1.70
CA GLU A 56 6.68 -19.13 1.81
C GLU A 56 5.87 -19.16 3.11
N LYS A 57 6.48 -18.70 4.21
CA LYS A 57 5.80 -18.60 5.51
C LYS A 57 4.65 -17.60 5.45
N PHE A 58 4.85 -16.43 4.86
CA PHE A 58 3.81 -15.43 4.70
C PHE A 58 2.67 -15.90 3.81
N VAL A 59 2.96 -16.60 2.71
CA VAL A 59 1.90 -17.21 1.88
C VAL A 59 1.09 -18.21 2.73
N GLN A 60 1.74 -19.11 3.45
CA GLN A 60 1.05 -20.10 4.27
C GLN A 60 0.20 -19.49 5.40
N GLU A 61 0.68 -18.42 6.04
CA GLU A 61 0.00 -17.82 7.19
C GLU A 61 -1.07 -16.78 6.80
N LEU A 62 -0.88 -16.07 5.70
CA LEU A 62 -1.64 -14.86 5.38
C LEU A 62 -2.52 -14.98 4.13
N TYR A 63 -2.36 -16.04 3.34
CA TYR A 63 -3.18 -16.26 2.15
C TYR A 63 -4.16 -17.41 2.37
N ASP A 64 -5.45 -17.09 2.28
CA ASP A 64 -6.52 -18.09 2.31
C ASP A 64 -6.99 -18.42 0.89
N ALA A 65 -6.47 -19.52 0.35
CA ALA A 65 -6.85 -20.04 -0.96
C ALA A 65 -8.36 -20.30 -1.07
N GLN A 66 -9.04 -20.72 0.01
CA GLN A 66 -10.48 -21.02 -0.02
C GLN A 66 -11.33 -19.76 -0.13
N SER A 67 -10.92 -18.68 0.55
CA SER A 67 -11.57 -17.38 0.39
C SER A 67 -11.31 -16.80 -1.00
N MET A 68 -10.13 -17.01 -1.56
CA MET A 68 -9.77 -16.51 -2.88
C MET A 68 -10.64 -17.14 -3.98
N LEU A 69 -10.95 -18.43 -3.89
CA LEU A 69 -11.88 -19.13 -4.80
C LEU A 69 -13.30 -18.54 -4.85
N LYS A 70 -13.67 -17.71 -3.87
CA LYS A 70 -14.97 -17.03 -3.79
C LYS A 70 -14.91 -15.55 -4.20
N SER A 71 -13.73 -15.04 -4.52
CA SER A 71 -13.52 -13.63 -4.83
C SER A 71 -13.93 -13.30 -6.26
N ASP A 72 -14.35 -12.05 -6.49
CA ASP A 72 -14.64 -11.55 -7.84
C ASP A 72 -13.42 -11.64 -8.77
N TRP A 73 -12.20 -11.55 -8.21
CA TRP A 73 -10.97 -11.72 -8.98
C TRP A 73 -10.86 -13.13 -9.56
N PHE A 74 -11.17 -14.16 -8.78
CA PHE A 74 -11.11 -15.56 -9.23
C PHE A 74 -12.11 -15.86 -10.35
N HIS A 75 -13.24 -15.16 -10.35
CA HIS A 75 -14.28 -15.28 -11.38
C HIS A 75 -14.11 -14.30 -12.55
N SER A 76 -13.02 -13.54 -12.59
CA SER A 76 -12.74 -12.59 -13.67
C SER A 76 -12.05 -13.27 -14.86
N ASP A 77 -12.20 -12.68 -16.06
CA ASP A 77 -11.54 -13.12 -17.29
C ASP A 77 -9.99 -13.06 -17.22
N TYR A 78 -9.45 -12.45 -16.16
CA TYR A 78 -8.02 -12.27 -15.94
C TYR A 78 -7.41 -13.33 -15.00
N CYS A 79 -8.21 -14.27 -14.47
CA CYS A 79 -7.74 -15.29 -13.54
C CYS A 79 -7.11 -16.50 -14.25
N TYR A 80 -5.91 -16.90 -13.80
CA TYR A 80 -5.19 -18.09 -14.26
C TYR A 80 -5.20 -19.23 -13.23
N GLN A 81 -6.31 -19.42 -12.51
CA GLN A 81 -6.54 -20.43 -11.45
C GLN A 81 -5.76 -20.20 -10.14
N GLU A 82 -4.46 -19.93 -10.21
CA GLU A 82 -3.63 -19.64 -9.02
C GLU A 82 -2.87 -18.33 -9.21
N LEU A 83 -2.61 -17.62 -8.11
CA LEU A 83 -1.73 -16.47 -8.12
C LEU A 83 -0.30 -16.91 -8.44
N LEU A 84 0.34 -16.18 -9.33
CA LEU A 84 1.75 -16.36 -9.62
C LEU A 84 2.59 -15.88 -8.42
N PRO A 85 3.81 -16.40 -8.20
CA PRO A 85 4.64 -15.99 -7.07
C PRO A 85 4.84 -14.46 -6.94
N ARG A 86 4.95 -13.77 -8.07
CA ARG A 86 5.04 -12.29 -8.11
C ARG A 86 3.75 -11.59 -7.67
N GLU A 87 2.60 -12.18 -7.96
CA GLU A 87 1.27 -11.67 -7.57
C GLU A 87 1.05 -11.89 -6.07
N PHE A 88 1.55 -12.99 -5.52
CA PHE A 88 1.66 -13.17 -4.06
C PHE A 88 2.54 -12.10 -3.42
N GLY A 89 3.67 -11.73 -4.02
CA GLY A 89 4.51 -10.64 -3.53
C GLY A 89 3.75 -9.31 -3.42
N CYS A 90 2.97 -8.97 -4.44
CA CYS A 90 2.07 -7.81 -4.43
C CYS A 90 1.01 -7.94 -3.31
N TYR A 91 0.25 -9.04 -3.29
CA TYR A 91 -0.75 -9.31 -2.25
C TYR A 91 -0.19 -9.16 -0.83
N LEU A 92 0.94 -9.81 -0.55
CA LEU A 92 1.57 -9.79 0.78
C LEU A 92 2.03 -8.38 1.17
N SER A 93 2.60 -7.62 0.24
CA SER A 93 3.03 -6.25 0.50
C SER A 93 1.87 -5.35 0.93
N HIS A 94 0.75 -5.40 0.20
CA HIS A 94 -0.46 -4.66 0.56
C HIS A 94 -1.09 -5.17 1.86
N TYR A 95 -1.18 -6.48 2.02
CA TYR A 95 -1.78 -7.11 3.20
C TYR A 95 -1.05 -6.72 4.49
N LEU A 96 0.29 -6.68 4.48
CA LEU A 96 1.07 -6.26 5.65
C LEU A 96 0.81 -4.80 6.02
N LEU A 97 0.69 -3.90 5.02
CA LEU A 97 0.33 -2.50 5.26
C LEU A 97 -1.10 -2.34 5.75
N TRP A 98 -2.05 -3.13 5.24
CA TRP A 98 -3.41 -3.17 5.78
C TRP A 98 -3.44 -3.66 7.22
N LYS A 99 -2.63 -4.66 7.58
CA LYS A 99 -2.51 -5.08 8.98
C LYS A 99 -1.97 -3.97 9.87
N GLU A 100 -1.01 -3.17 9.40
CA GLU A 100 -0.52 -2.02 10.16
C GLU A 100 -1.60 -0.92 10.29
N CYS A 101 -2.38 -0.66 9.24
CA CYS A 101 -3.55 0.23 9.28
C CYS A 101 -4.55 -0.20 10.37
N VAL A 102 -4.95 -1.48 10.37
CA VAL A 102 -5.88 -2.04 11.37
C VAL A 102 -5.29 -1.95 12.78
N LYS A 103 -4.01 -2.29 12.94
CA LYS A 103 -3.31 -2.27 14.24
C LYS A 103 -3.21 -0.86 14.82
N THR A 104 -2.91 0.13 13.99
CA THR A 104 -2.80 1.54 14.42
C THR A 104 -4.17 2.21 14.53
N ASN A 105 -5.19 1.66 13.87
CA ASN A 105 -6.51 2.24 13.72
C ASN A 105 -6.43 3.69 13.21
N GLN A 106 -5.54 3.92 12.24
CA GLN A 106 -5.32 5.20 11.57
C GLN A 106 -5.36 5.00 10.06
N PRO A 107 -5.88 5.96 9.29
CA PRO A 107 -5.85 5.87 7.83
C PRO A 107 -4.41 5.88 7.32
N VAL A 108 -4.15 5.04 6.32
CA VAL A 108 -2.89 4.99 5.58
C VAL A 108 -3.16 5.13 4.09
N LEU A 109 -2.26 5.79 3.37
CA LEU A 109 -2.25 5.81 1.91
C LEU A 109 -1.19 4.84 1.42
N ILE A 110 -1.55 3.94 0.51
CA ILE A 110 -0.65 2.95 -0.08
C ILE A 110 -0.53 3.25 -1.57
N LEU A 111 0.68 3.45 -2.05
CA LEU A 111 1.04 3.75 -3.44
C LEU A 111 2.03 2.70 -3.96
N GLU A 112 2.10 2.53 -5.27
CA GLU A 112 3.10 1.70 -5.96
C GLU A 112 4.27 2.55 -6.50
N ASP A 113 5.36 1.91 -6.90
CA ASP A 113 6.63 2.54 -7.27
C ASP A 113 6.66 3.25 -8.63
N ASP A 114 5.53 3.22 -9.33
CA ASP A 114 5.28 3.92 -10.59
C ASP A 114 4.36 5.14 -10.43
N VAL A 115 4.08 5.54 -9.18
CA VAL A 115 3.23 6.69 -8.87
C VAL A 115 3.85 8.02 -9.30
N ALA A 116 3.00 8.91 -9.79
CA ALA A 116 3.29 10.33 -9.97
C ALA A 116 2.29 11.17 -9.18
N LEU A 117 2.76 12.15 -8.40
CA LEU A 117 1.89 13.00 -7.58
C LEU A 117 1.47 14.26 -8.34
N GLU A 118 0.19 14.35 -8.62
CA GLU A 118 -0.40 15.51 -9.29
C GLU A 118 -0.59 16.72 -8.36
N SER A 119 -0.81 17.90 -8.95
CA SER A 119 -1.00 19.15 -8.22
C SER A 119 -2.18 19.13 -7.23
N ASN A 120 -3.20 18.32 -7.51
CA ASN A 120 -4.40 18.13 -6.70
C ASN A 120 -4.30 16.99 -5.67
N PHE A 121 -3.12 16.39 -5.46
CA PHE A 121 -2.91 15.26 -4.54
C PHE A 121 -3.56 15.48 -3.16
N MET A 122 -3.32 16.63 -2.53
CA MET A 122 -3.87 16.90 -1.19
C MET A 122 -5.38 17.04 -1.18
N GLN A 123 -5.97 17.62 -2.23
CA GLN A 123 -7.42 17.73 -2.34
C GLN A 123 -8.05 16.34 -2.47
N ALA A 124 -7.49 15.48 -3.34
CA ALA A 124 -7.94 14.11 -3.49
C ALA A 124 -7.82 13.32 -2.18
N LEU A 125 -6.70 13.45 -1.45
CA LEU A 125 -6.53 12.81 -0.15
C LEU A 125 -7.57 13.28 0.87
N GLU A 126 -7.83 14.59 0.96
CA GLU A 126 -8.83 15.14 1.86
C GLU A 126 -10.26 14.68 1.50
N ASP A 127 -10.55 14.49 0.22
CA ASP A 127 -11.84 13.97 -0.24
C ASP A 127 -11.99 12.47 0.09
N CYS A 128 -10.92 11.68 -0.08
CA CYS A 128 -10.88 10.28 0.36
C CYS A 128 -11.10 10.16 1.87
N LEU A 129 -10.49 11.03 2.68
CA LEU A 129 -10.66 11.01 4.15
C LEU A 129 -12.07 11.39 4.62
N LYS A 130 -12.84 12.11 3.80
CA LYS A 130 -14.25 12.47 4.09
C LYS A 130 -15.23 11.44 3.53
N SER A 131 -14.74 10.48 2.75
CA SER A 131 -15.54 9.41 2.18
C SER A 131 -16.26 8.60 3.27
N PRO A 132 -17.48 8.11 3.02
CA PRO A 132 -18.17 7.20 3.93
C PRO A 132 -17.61 5.77 3.90
N PHE A 133 -16.62 5.50 3.04
CA PHE A 133 -16.04 4.16 2.85
C PHE A 133 -14.74 3.98 3.64
N ASP A 134 -14.59 2.82 4.27
CA ASP A 134 -13.35 2.44 4.99
C ASP A 134 -12.15 2.19 4.03
N PHE A 135 -12.45 1.97 2.74
CA PHE A 135 -11.48 1.74 1.69
C PHE A 135 -11.84 2.56 0.45
N VAL A 136 -10.87 3.28 -0.08
CA VAL A 136 -10.96 4.05 -1.32
C VAL A 136 -9.80 3.63 -2.22
N ARG A 137 -10.09 3.30 -3.48
CA ARG A 137 -9.12 2.94 -4.51
C ARG A 137 -9.30 3.84 -5.72
#